data_AF-A0AA35ZL04-F1
#
_entry.id   AF-A0AA35ZL04-F1
#
_cell.length_a   1.000
_cell.length_b   1.000
_cell.length_c   1.000
_cell.angle_alpha   90.00
_cell.angle_beta   90.00
_cell.angle_gamma   90.00
#
_symmetry.space_group_name_H-M   'P 1'
#
loop_
_entity.id
_entity.type
_entity.pdbx_description
1 polymer ?
#
loop_
_entity_poly.entity_id
_entity_poly.type
_entity_poly.pdbx_seq_one_letter_code
_entity_poly.pdbx_strand_id
1 'polypeptide(L)'
;MRGLEDRDDEYKTMLNEKLQVTDGSGLIQSGVPNFCVVLLALNDLGYKARGIRLDFGDLAYLSCEKRKFFETIGMEFGVPRFGKTGITAGNDLNEETLDALNKQTSFL
;
A
#
# COMPACT_ATOMS: atom_id res chain seq x y z
N MET A 1 -17.74 -16.06 17.07
CA MET A 1 -17.26 -15.27 15.91
C MET A 1 -17.22 -13.83 16.37
N ARG A 2 -16.05 -13.19 16.46
CA ARG A 2 -15.98 -11.72 16.62
C ARG A 2 -16.59 -11.09 15.36
N GLY A 3 -17.37 -10.04 15.53
CA GLY A 3 -18.01 -9.35 14.41
C GLY A 3 -16.97 -8.71 13.49
N LEU A 4 -17.32 -8.48 12.23
CA LEU A 4 -16.47 -7.69 11.31
C LEU A 4 -16.22 -6.28 11.87
N GLU A 5 -17.18 -5.72 12.59
CA GLU A 5 -17.06 -4.42 13.28
C GLU A 5 -15.96 -4.44 14.36
N ASP A 6 -15.87 -5.52 15.15
CA ASP A 6 -14.81 -5.65 16.18
C ASP A 6 -13.39 -5.66 15.56
N ARG A 7 -13.27 -6.12 14.31
CA ARG A 7 -11.99 -6.21 13.59
C ARG A 7 -11.63 -4.93 12.85
N ASP A 8 -12.61 -4.13 12.42
CA ASP A 8 -12.37 -2.86 11.72
C ASP A 8 -11.63 -1.86 12.63
N ASP A 9 -12.08 -1.73 13.88
CA ASP A 9 -11.41 -0.87 14.87
C ASP A 9 -10.02 -1.40 15.26
N GLU A 10 -9.86 -2.73 15.33
CA GLU A 10 -8.55 -3.38 15.55
C GLU A 10 -7.58 -3.06 14.40
N TYR A 11 -8.02 -3.20 13.14
CA TYR A 11 -7.21 -2.90 11.96
C TYR A 11 -6.85 -1.41 11.88
N LYS A 12 -7.80 -0.51 12.13
CA LYS A 12 -7.53 0.93 12.14
C LYS A 12 -6.54 1.32 13.25
N THR A 13 -6.70 0.76 14.45
CA THR A 13 -5.80 1.04 15.57
C THR A 13 -4.39 0.55 15.29
N MET A 14 -4.22 -0.69 14.83
CA MET A 14 -2.92 -1.25 14.46
C MET A 14 -2.25 -0.48 13.31
N LEU A 15 -3.03 -0.09 12.29
CA LEU A 15 -2.50 0.72 11.19
C LEU A 15 -2.06 2.09 11.68
N ASN A 16 -2.86 2.78 12.50
CA ASN A 16 -2.52 4.10 13.03
C ASN A 16 -1.25 4.07 13.91
N GLU A 17 -1.05 3.03 14.71
CA GLU A 17 0.19 2.86 15.50
C GLU A 17 1.41 2.65 14.59
N LYS A 18 1.29 1.83 13.54
CA LYS A 18 2.40 1.55 12.61
C LYS A 18 2.69 2.71 11.66
N LEU A 19 1.67 3.52 11.35
CA LEU A 19 1.79 4.70 10.47
C LEU A 19 2.54 5.85 11.12
N GLN A 20 2.38 6.05 12.43
CA GLN A 20 3.12 7.06 13.19
C GLN A 20 4.65 6.86 13.13
N VAL A 21 5.12 5.65 12.79
CA VAL A 21 6.55 5.35 12.61
C VAL A 21 7.05 5.72 11.20
N THR A 22 6.17 5.95 10.23
CA THR A 22 6.50 6.11 8.80
C THR A 22 6.35 7.56 8.28
N ASP A 23 6.15 8.54 9.17
CA ASP A 23 5.89 9.96 8.86
C ASP A 23 7.12 10.76 8.36
N GLY A 24 7.85 10.20 7.39
CA GLY A 24 8.90 10.93 6.65
C GLY A 24 8.39 11.65 5.39
N SER A 25 7.23 11.26 4.85
CA SER A 25 6.64 11.88 3.66
C SER A 25 5.12 12.02 3.81
N GLY A 26 4.62 13.27 3.88
CA GLY A 26 3.21 13.60 4.14
C GLY A 26 2.17 13.02 3.14
N LEU A 27 2.59 12.28 2.11
CA LEU A 27 1.73 11.56 1.16
C LEU A 27 1.22 10.19 1.65
N ILE A 28 1.69 9.72 2.81
CA ILE A 28 1.23 8.46 3.43
C ILE A 28 -0.05 8.67 4.27
N GLN A 29 -0.52 9.90 4.44
CA GLN A 29 -1.46 10.25 5.53
C GLN A 29 -2.91 9.76 5.41
N SER A 30 -3.38 9.18 4.30
CA SER A 30 -4.76 8.62 4.30
C SER A 30 -5.04 7.53 3.26
N GLY A 31 -4.56 7.68 2.02
CA GLY A 31 -4.98 6.78 0.93
C GLY A 31 -4.54 5.32 1.10
N VAL A 32 -3.27 5.09 1.41
CA VAL A 32 -2.72 3.74 1.55
C VAL A 32 -3.13 3.04 2.86
N PRO A 33 -3.14 3.72 4.02
CA PRO A 33 -3.74 3.19 5.24
C PRO A 33 -5.17 2.69 5.05
N ASN A 34 -6.03 3.54 4.48
CA ASN A 34 -7.43 3.20 4.26
C ASN A 34 -7.58 2.04 3.28
N PHE A 35 -6.75 2.01 2.23
CA PHE A 35 -6.70 0.86 1.33
C PHE A 35 -6.29 -0.43 2.05
N CYS A 36 -5.33 -0.38 2.98
CA CYS A 36 -4.89 -1.54 3.74
C CYS A 36 -5.97 -2.09 4.68
N VAL A 37 -6.79 -1.24 5.30
CA VAL A 37 -7.98 -1.70 6.07
C VAL A 37 -8.91 -2.50 5.16
N VAL A 38 -9.26 -1.94 4.00
CA VAL A 38 -10.13 -2.61 3.02
C VAL A 38 -9.49 -3.90 2.49
N LEU A 39 -8.18 -3.89 2.25
CA LEU A 39 -7.40 -5.04 1.80
C LEU A 39 -7.46 -6.20 2.80
N LEU A 40 -7.32 -5.90 4.09
CA LEU A 40 -7.43 -6.87 5.19
C LEU A 40 -8.86 -7.42 5.30
N ALA A 41 -9.86 -6.55 5.27
CA ALA A 41 -11.26 -6.97 5.29
C ALA A 41 -11.62 -7.87 4.08
N LEU A 42 -11.16 -7.53 2.88
CA LEU A 42 -11.35 -8.35 1.69
C LEU A 42 -10.64 -9.71 1.81
N ASN A 43 -9.43 -9.74 2.38
CA ASN A 43 -8.69 -10.97 2.63
C ASN A 43 -9.47 -11.91 3.55
N ASP A 44 -10.06 -11.38 4.62
CA ASP A 44 -10.85 -12.15 5.58
C ASP A 44 -12.13 -12.73 4.99
N LEU A 45 -12.69 -12.04 4.01
CA LEU A 45 -13.86 -12.48 3.24
C LEU A 45 -13.47 -13.44 2.09
N GLY A 46 -12.19 -13.78 1.94
CA GLY A 46 -11.70 -14.67 0.89
C GLY A 46 -11.51 -14.01 -0.48
N TYR A 47 -11.66 -12.69 -0.58
CA TYR A 47 -11.44 -11.93 -1.80
C TYR A 47 -9.97 -11.52 -1.97
N LYS A 48 -9.63 -11.09 -3.18
CA LYS A 48 -8.31 -10.59 -3.55
C LYS A 48 -8.44 -9.21 -4.17
N ALA A 49 -7.88 -8.19 -3.52
CA ALA A 49 -7.76 -6.87 -4.12
C ALA A 49 -6.77 -6.90 -5.29
N ARG A 50 -7.00 -6.03 -6.28
CA ARG A 50 -6.13 -5.93 -7.47
C ARG A 50 -4.92 -5.02 -7.22
N GLY A 51 -5.11 -3.90 -6.56
CA GLY A 51 -4.05 -2.91 -6.40
C GLY A 51 -4.53 -1.50 -6.16
N ILE A 52 -3.56 -0.58 -6.12
CA ILE A 52 -3.77 0.87 -6.09
C ILE A 52 -3.32 1.50 -7.41
N ARG A 53 -3.89 2.67 -7.71
CA ARG A 53 -3.49 3.52 -8.83
C ARG A 53 -2.80 4.78 -8.30
N LEU A 54 -1.65 5.12 -8.86
CA LEU A 54 -0.94 6.36 -8.62
C LEU A 54 -1.18 7.30 -9.82
N ASP A 55 -1.67 8.50 -9.55
CA ASP A 55 -2.03 9.45 -10.59
C ASP A 55 -1.25 10.77 -10.54
N PHE A 56 -0.53 11.07 -9.45
CA PHE A 56 0.19 12.33 -9.26
C PHE A 56 1.41 12.15 -8.33
N GLY A 57 2.37 13.08 -8.43
CA GLY A 57 3.58 13.13 -7.59
C GLY A 57 4.76 12.36 -8.18
N ASP A 58 5.80 12.14 -7.39
CA ASP A 58 6.95 11.31 -7.81
C ASP A 58 6.53 9.83 -7.84
N LEU A 59 6.07 9.38 -9.00
CA LEU A 59 5.54 8.03 -9.20
C LEU A 59 6.56 6.95 -8.86
N ALA A 60 7.84 7.20 -9.15
CA ALA A 60 8.90 6.25 -8.91
C ALA A 60 9.08 6.07 -7.39
N TYR A 61 9.37 7.17 -6.67
CA TYR A 61 9.48 7.17 -5.21
C TYR A 61 8.23 6.59 -4.54
N LEU A 62 7.04 7.05 -4.93
CA LEU A 62 5.77 6.59 -4.34
C LEU A 62 5.54 5.10 -4.59
N SER A 63 5.90 4.57 -5.75
CA SER A 63 5.76 3.14 -6.05
C SER A 63 6.62 2.29 -5.12
N CYS A 64 7.86 2.71 -4.85
CA CYS A 64 8.78 2.03 -3.95
C CYS A 64 8.28 2.09 -2.49
N GLU A 65 7.87 3.26 -2.03
CA GLU A 65 7.37 3.43 -0.66
C GLU A 65 6.08 2.62 -0.43
N LYS A 66 5.16 2.62 -1.40
CA LYS A 66 3.93 1.81 -1.31
C LYS A 66 4.25 0.32 -1.35
N ARG A 67 5.25 -0.11 -2.11
CA ARG A 67 5.69 -1.52 -2.14
C ARG A 67 6.21 -1.96 -0.77
N LYS A 68 7.15 -1.21 -0.17
CA LYS A 68 7.67 -1.51 1.17
C LYS A 68 6.54 -1.60 2.19
N PHE A 69 5.61 -0.65 2.15
CA PHE A 69 4.46 -0.65 3.05
C PHE A 69 3.60 -1.91 2.90
N PHE A 70 3.27 -2.32 1.68
CA PHE A 70 2.51 -3.55 1.45
C PHE A 70 3.25 -4.82 1.86
N GLU A 71 4.57 -4.85 1.72
CA GLU A 71 5.40 -5.95 2.23
C GLU A 71 5.37 -6.00 3.75
N THR A 72 5.54 -4.85 4.44
CA THR A 72 5.45 -4.76 5.90
C THR A 72 4.10 -5.24 6.41
N ILE A 73 2.99 -4.72 5.86
CA ILE A 73 1.64 -5.16 6.24
C ILE A 73 1.44 -6.65 5.93
N GLY A 74 1.94 -7.13 4.78
CA GLY A 74 1.88 -8.54 4.43
C GLY A 74 2.60 -9.45 5.42
N MET A 75 3.76 -9.02 5.95
CA MET A 75 4.49 -9.76 6.97
C MET A 75 3.79 -9.71 8.33
N GLU A 76 3.40 -8.52 8.79
CA GLU A 76 2.78 -8.29 10.10
C GLU A 76 1.45 -9.03 10.28
N PHE A 77 0.62 -9.07 9.22
CA PHE A 77 -0.67 -9.76 9.25
C PHE A 77 -0.62 -11.21 8.79
N GLY A 78 0.57 -11.74 8.48
CA GLY A 78 0.72 -13.13 8.02
C GLY A 78 0.10 -13.39 6.64
N VAL A 79 0.03 -12.36 5.79
CA VAL A 79 -0.52 -12.42 4.42
C VAL A 79 0.55 -12.00 3.40
N PRO A 80 1.56 -12.85 3.09
CA PRO A 80 2.69 -12.49 2.21
C PRO A 80 2.28 -12.04 0.80
N ARG A 81 1.11 -12.45 0.33
CA ARG A 81 0.56 -12.04 -0.97
C ARG A 81 0.33 -10.53 -1.07
N PHE A 82 0.21 -9.82 0.04
CA PHE A 82 0.02 -8.36 0.03
C PHE A 82 1.24 -7.63 -0.52
N GLY A 83 2.47 -8.11 -0.31
CA GLY A 83 3.67 -7.55 -0.93
C GLY A 83 3.66 -7.61 -2.47
N LYS A 84 2.79 -8.43 -3.06
CA LYS A 84 2.59 -8.55 -4.51
C LYS A 84 1.34 -7.81 -5.01
N THR A 85 0.77 -6.92 -4.20
CA THR A 85 -0.37 -6.09 -4.58
C THR A 85 0.02 -5.17 -5.74
N GLY A 86 -0.86 -5.03 -6.74
CA GLY A 86 -0.61 -4.21 -7.91
C GLY A 86 -0.44 -2.74 -7.55
N ILE A 87 0.55 -2.10 -8.17
CA ILE A 87 0.73 -0.64 -8.13
C ILE A 87 0.80 -0.21 -9.59
N THR A 88 -0.16 0.60 -10.04
CA THR A 88 -0.25 1.03 -11.43
C THR A 88 -0.17 2.55 -11.50
N ALA A 89 0.71 3.09 -12.32
CA ALA A 89 0.71 4.51 -12.65
C ALA A 89 -0.20 4.75 -13.86
N GLY A 90 -1.08 5.75 -13.79
CA GLY A 90 -2.07 5.99 -14.85
C GLY A 90 -2.05 7.40 -15.46
N ASN A 91 -1.51 8.39 -14.76
CA ASN A 91 -1.39 9.78 -15.20
C ASN A 91 0.07 10.26 -15.03
N ASP A 92 0.39 11.44 -15.59
CA ASP A 92 1.72 12.08 -15.53
C ASP A 92 2.89 11.22 -16.06
N LEU A 93 2.60 10.30 -16.99
CA LEU A 93 3.62 9.51 -17.67
C LEU A 93 4.29 10.34 -18.78
N ASN A 94 5.53 10.73 -18.56
CA ASN A 94 6.42 11.32 -19.55
C ASN A 94 7.74 10.51 -19.62
N GLU A 95 8.61 10.82 -20.59
CA GLU A 95 9.87 10.09 -20.81
C GLU A 95 10.79 10.10 -19.58
N GLU A 96 10.86 11.22 -18.87
CA GLU A 96 11.65 11.37 -17.65
C GLU A 96 11.12 10.49 -16.50
N THR A 97 9.80 10.41 -16.35
CA THR A 97 9.15 9.60 -15.31
C THR A 97 9.24 8.11 -15.63
N LEU A 98 9.14 7.74 -16.90
CA LEU A 98 9.37 6.37 -17.37
C LEU A 98 10.82 5.93 -17.14
N ASP A 99 11.79 6.81 -17.43
CA ASP A 99 13.21 6.56 -17.17
C ASP A 99 13.48 6.41 -15.67
N ALA A 100 12.89 7.27 -14.82
CA ALA A 100 12.97 7.15 -13.36
C ALA A 100 12.39 5.82 -12.84
N LEU A 101 11.22 5.41 -13.35
CA LEU A 101 10.59 4.12 -13.02
C LEU A 101 11.45 2.92 -13.43
N ASN A 102 12.03 2.95 -14.64
CA ASN A 102 12.90 1.89 -15.15
C ASN A 102 14.22 1.79 -14.37
N LYS A 103 14.82 2.94 -14.03
CA LYS A 103 16.03 2.98 -13.19
C LYS A 103 15.80 2.38 -11.81
N GLN A 104 14.65 2.66 -11.19
CA GLN A 104 14.31 2.06 -9.89
C GLN A 104 14.00 0.57 -9.96
N THR A 105 13.49 0.08 -11.10
CA THR A 105 13.27 -1.36 -11.34
C THR A 105 14.58 -2.12 -11.54
N SER A 106 15.65 -1.44 -11.96
CA SER A 106 16.96 -2.05 -12.28
C SER A 106 17.80 -2.40 -11.04
N PHE A 107 17.30 -2.14 -9.83
CA PHE A 107 17.95 -2.47 -8.55
C PHE A 107 17.19 -3.53 -7.72
N LEU A 108 16.14 -4.14 -8.28
CA LEU A 108 15.43 -5.31 -7.74
C LEU A 108 15.82 -6.59 -8.47
#